data_AF-A0A436WKC4-F1
#
_entry.id   AF-A0A436WKC4-F1
#
_cell.length_a   1.000
_cell.length_b   1.000
_cell.length_c   1.000
_cell.angle_alpha   90.00
_cell.angle_beta   90.00
_cell.angle_gamma   90.00
#
_symmetry.space_group_name_H-M   'P 1'
#
loop_
_entity.id
_entity.type
_entity.pdbx_description
1 polymer ?
#
loop_
_entity_poly.entity_id
_entity_poly.type
_entity_poly.pdbx_seq_one_letter_code
_entity_poly.pdbx_strand_id
1 'polypeptide(L)'
;MNIQTNPAKIELTSASFPVITEAPIRSNFMPEDRLRELGAGLAKGDVKDLFGLAPFEFQARIRDSAKRILEVYRSTNAAQAKGETITPAAQWLLDNNYLVEETIFQVKRDLPRRFYRQLPTLKLADGTTVPRALALAWTYVAHSDSSVSATMFKAIVEGFQSVEPLKIGELWALPSLLRFVLIENLRRIAVRVNRTRQMRQIANEVADRVLATDDNADRQKILSHYGSHAQDTTFATQLLYRLRDGSQNAGRALEWLESELEKTGSDAEEIIISEHHTLSSGNVTTGNIIRGLRLINDVDWTVWFEGVSRIDTLLREKTDFAALDFFSRDQYRTAIEELARRSELSEFRVAEKAIELAGHVLIADASGAEVPQAEAPDTDATVHTDVGFFLVGPRRLELEKAIGYRPTISVTVKRAFSATGWLGVVVPVFALTVLLLALAGNALDHLGLA
;
A
#
# COMPACT_ATOMS: atom_id res chain seq x y z
N MET A 1 -8.92 19.28 -46.27
CA MET A 1 -8.97 17.83 -46.57
C MET A 1 -10.31 17.33 -46.08
N ASN A 2 -11.25 17.08 -47.00
CA ASN A 2 -12.62 16.67 -46.68
C ASN A 2 -12.60 15.32 -45.99
N ILE A 3 -12.81 15.30 -44.68
CA ILE A 3 -13.11 14.08 -43.94
C ILE A 3 -14.57 13.77 -44.24
N GLN A 4 -14.82 12.94 -45.26
CA GLN A 4 -16.10 12.25 -45.38
C GLN A 4 -16.23 11.32 -44.18
N THR A 5 -16.88 11.79 -43.12
CA THR A 5 -17.33 10.96 -42.01
C THR A 5 -18.43 10.04 -42.54
N ASN A 6 -18.07 8.78 -42.79
CA ASN A 6 -19.02 7.75 -43.18
C ASN A 6 -20.05 7.56 -42.04
N PRO A 7 -21.35 7.83 -42.25
CA PRO A 7 -22.38 7.72 -41.20
C PRO A 7 -22.46 6.31 -40.60
N ALA A 8 -22.19 5.25 -41.38
CA ALA A 8 -22.16 3.88 -40.89
C ALA A 8 -21.02 3.60 -39.89
N LYS A 9 -19.90 4.36 -39.95
CA LYS A 9 -18.84 4.27 -38.94
C LYS A 9 -19.22 4.98 -37.64
N ILE A 10 -20.01 6.05 -37.70
CA ILE A 10 -20.52 6.75 -36.51
C ILE A 10 -21.51 5.86 -35.74
N GLU A 11 -22.37 5.13 -36.46
CA GLU A 11 -23.31 4.18 -35.86
C GLU A 11 -22.62 3.04 -35.09
N LEU A 12 -21.50 2.51 -35.59
CA LEU A 12 -20.74 1.46 -34.91
C LEU A 12 -19.88 1.96 -33.74
N THR A 13 -19.43 3.23 -33.77
CA THR A 13 -18.55 3.78 -32.73
C THR A 13 -19.34 4.26 -31.50
N SER A 14 -20.56 4.76 -31.69
CA SER A 14 -21.46 5.19 -30.60
C SER A 14 -22.11 4.04 -29.83
N ALA A 15 -22.05 2.81 -30.35
CA ALA A 15 -22.63 1.62 -29.72
C ALA A 15 -21.63 0.80 -28.88
N SER A 16 -20.35 1.18 -28.80
CA SER A 16 -19.39 0.42 -28.02
C SER A 16 -19.57 0.68 -26.52
N PHE A 17 -19.92 -0.36 -25.78
CA PHE A 17 -20.03 -0.28 -24.33
C PHE A 17 -18.70 0.13 -23.68
N PRO A 18 -18.69 1.15 -22.79
CA PRO A 18 -17.54 1.45 -21.96
C PRO A 18 -17.08 0.26 -21.13
N VAL A 19 -15.78 0.19 -20.85
CA VAL A 19 -15.12 -0.91 -20.11
C VAL A 19 -15.79 -1.14 -18.74
N ILE A 20 -15.99 -2.41 -18.38
CA ILE A 20 -16.48 -2.81 -17.05
C ILE A 20 -15.51 -2.31 -15.98
N THR A 21 -16.07 -1.63 -14.98
CA THR A 21 -15.32 -1.03 -13.89
C THR A 21 -15.32 -1.90 -12.64
N GLU A 22 -14.20 -1.95 -11.95
CA GLU A 22 -14.10 -2.54 -10.62
C GLU A 22 -14.87 -1.71 -9.59
N ALA A 23 -15.53 -2.40 -8.65
CA ALA A 23 -16.19 -1.75 -7.51
C ALA A 23 -15.16 -1.11 -6.56
N PRO A 24 -15.46 0.06 -5.96
CA PRO A 24 -14.61 0.67 -4.95
C PRO A 24 -14.27 -0.29 -3.82
N ILE A 25 -13.09 -0.13 -3.24
CA ILE A 25 -12.69 -0.85 -2.03
C ILE A 25 -13.49 -0.26 -0.87
N ARG A 26 -14.62 -0.90 -0.56
CA ARG A 26 -15.58 -0.46 0.47
C ARG A 26 -16.34 -1.67 1.00
N SER A 27 -16.58 -1.66 2.30
CA SER A 27 -17.43 -2.59 3.05
C SER A 27 -18.16 -1.81 4.15
N ASN A 28 -18.88 -2.52 5.03
CA ASN A 28 -19.56 -1.91 6.16
C ASN A 28 -18.57 -1.18 7.06
N PHE A 29 -18.86 0.09 7.36
CA PHE A 29 -18.02 0.89 8.24
C PHE A 29 -17.88 0.25 9.63
N MET A 30 -16.67 0.24 10.18
CA MET A 30 -16.38 -0.29 11.50
C MET A 30 -15.77 0.78 12.42
N PRO A 31 -16.32 0.98 13.63
CA PRO A 31 -15.70 1.83 14.64
C PRO A 31 -14.42 1.19 15.18
N GLU A 32 -13.63 1.96 15.94
CA GLU A 32 -12.31 1.58 16.44
C GLU A 32 -12.27 0.20 17.14
N ASP A 33 -13.18 -0.06 18.08
CA ASP A 33 -13.20 -1.33 18.82
C ASP A 33 -13.40 -2.54 17.90
N ARG A 34 -14.28 -2.39 16.89
CA ARG A 34 -14.56 -3.43 15.89
C ARG A 34 -13.41 -3.61 14.92
N LEU A 35 -12.62 -2.57 14.66
CA LEU A 35 -11.39 -2.67 13.88
C LEU A 35 -10.33 -3.50 14.60
N ARG A 36 -10.21 -3.38 15.93
CA ARG A 36 -9.31 -4.24 16.72
C ARG A 36 -9.73 -5.71 16.63
N GLU A 37 -11.02 -6.01 16.79
CA GLU A 37 -11.55 -7.38 16.61
C GLU A 37 -11.31 -7.90 15.19
N LEU A 38 -11.51 -7.05 14.17
CA LEU A 38 -11.29 -7.39 12.76
C LEU A 38 -9.82 -7.71 12.47
N GLY A 39 -8.88 -6.95 13.05
CA GLY A 39 -7.45 -7.24 12.95
C GLY A 39 -7.11 -8.62 13.52
N ALA A 40 -7.65 -8.96 14.69
CA ALA A 40 -7.47 -10.28 15.29
C ALA A 40 -8.10 -11.40 14.44
N GLY A 41 -9.30 -11.17 13.90
CA GLY A 41 -9.97 -12.11 12.98
C GLY A 41 -9.17 -12.33 11.69
N LEU A 42 -8.55 -11.28 11.15
CA LEU A 42 -7.67 -11.40 9.98
C LEU A 42 -6.44 -12.26 10.29
N ALA A 43 -5.81 -12.07 11.45
CA ALA A 43 -4.64 -12.86 11.85
C ALA A 43 -4.99 -14.34 12.11
N LYS A 44 -6.20 -14.63 12.62
CA LYS A 44 -6.71 -16.00 12.80
C LYS A 44 -7.09 -16.71 11.50
N GLY A 45 -7.25 -15.96 10.41
CA GLY A 45 -7.78 -16.48 9.15
C GLY A 45 -9.32 -16.60 9.11
N ASP A 46 -10.01 -15.89 10.01
CA ASP A 46 -11.48 -15.81 10.03
C ASP A 46 -11.99 -14.91 8.88
N VAL A 47 -11.22 -13.87 8.55
CA VAL A 47 -11.50 -12.98 7.41
C VAL A 47 -10.94 -13.62 6.14
N LYS A 48 -11.85 -14.24 5.38
CA LYS A 48 -11.52 -15.11 4.25
C LYS A 48 -11.66 -14.45 2.88
N ASP A 49 -12.57 -13.48 2.78
CA ASP A 49 -12.85 -12.73 1.57
C ASP A 49 -12.53 -11.25 1.79
N LEU A 50 -11.54 -10.76 1.06
CA LEU A 50 -11.17 -9.35 1.04
C LEU A 50 -11.77 -8.74 -0.22
N PHE A 51 -12.95 -8.13 -0.06
CA PHE A 51 -13.72 -7.62 -1.18
C PHE A 51 -12.86 -6.79 -2.14
N GLY A 52 -12.88 -7.20 -3.41
CA GLY A 52 -12.17 -6.55 -4.49
C GLY A 52 -10.66 -6.79 -4.53
N LEU A 53 -10.07 -7.52 -3.58
CA LEU A 53 -8.66 -7.92 -3.66
C LEU A 53 -8.55 -9.17 -4.54
N ALA A 54 -7.93 -9.00 -5.71
CA ALA A 54 -7.63 -10.08 -6.64
C ALA A 54 -6.11 -10.25 -6.78
N PRO A 55 -5.60 -11.40 -7.29
CA PRO A 55 -4.20 -11.54 -7.64
C PRO A 55 -3.74 -10.45 -8.61
N PHE A 56 -2.65 -9.75 -8.28
CA PHE A 56 -2.01 -8.82 -9.20
C PHE A 56 -0.50 -8.73 -8.97
N GLU A 57 0.24 -8.41 -10.03
CA GLU A 57 1.64 -8.02 -9.93
C GLU A 57 1.74 -6.59 -9.40
N PHE A 58 2.14 -6.43 -8.13
CA PHE A 58 2.14 -5.15 -7.40
C PHE A 58 2.73 -3.97 -8.19
N GLN A 59 3.90 -4.15 -8.80
CA GLN A 59 4.57 -3.10 -9.57
C GLN A 59 3.87 -2.78 -10.90
N ALA A 60 3.25 -3.77 -11.53
CA ALA A 60 2.43 -3.54 -12.71
C ALA A 60 1.15 -2.81 -12.33
N ARG A 61 0.55 -3.15 -11.18
CA ARG A 61 -0.66 -2.51 -10.70
C ARG A 61 -0.45 -1.03 -10.37
N ILE A 62 0.63 -0.66 -9.67
CA ILE A 62 0.94 0.76 -9.43
C ILE A 62 1.06 1.55 -10.74
N ARG A 63 1.68 0.97 -11.78
CA ARG A 63 1.80 1.62 -13.08
C ARG A 63 0.46 1.76 -13.80
N ASP A 64 -0.40 0.74 -13.74
CA ASP A 64 -1.77 0.81 -14.25
C ASP A 64 -2.59 1.87 -13.51
N SER A 65 -2.47 1.94 -12.18
CA SER A 65 -3.14 2.98 -11.37
C SER A 65 -2.72 4.37 -11.78
N ALA A 66 -1.41 4.61 -11.89
CA ALA A 66 -0.88 5.89 -12.33
C ALA A 66 -1.37 6.27 -13.73
N LYS A 67 -1.32 5.32 -14.68
CA LYS A 67 -1.75 5.54 -16.06
C LYS A 67 -3.24 5.91 -16.13
N ARG A 68 -4.10 5.10 -15.52
CA ARG A 68 -5.56 5.31 -15.57
C ARG A 68 -5.98 6.59 -14.88
N ILE A 69 -5.40 6.92 -13.72
CA ILE A 69 -5.72 8.19 -13.03
C ILE A 69 -5.32 9.38 -13.91
N LEU A 70 -4.13 9.34 -14.53
CA LEU A 70 -3.67 10.41 -15.41
C LEU A 70 -4.53 10.56 -16.68
N GLU A 71 -4.97 9.45 -17.27
CA GLU A 71 -5.89 9.46 -18.41
C GLU A 71 -7.21 10.17 -18.05
N VAL A 72 -7.79 9.82 -16.89
CA VAL A 72 -9.03 10.41 -16.40
C VAL A 72 -8.85 11.89 -16.03
N TYR A 73 -7.73 12.26 -15.42
CA TYR A 73 -7.39 13.66 -15.16
C TYR A 73 -7.38 14.46 -16.47
N ARG A 74 -6.66 13.97 -17.49
CA ARG A 74 -6.55 14.66 -18.80
C ARG A 74 -7.89 14.78 -19.50
N SER A 75 -8.68 13.71 -19.52
CA SER A 75 -10.01 13.73 -20.16
C SER A 75 -10.98 14.65 -19.43
N THR A 76 -10.94 14.67 -18.10
CA THR A 76 -11.77 15.55 -17.26
C THR A 76 -11.38 17.01 -17.43
N ASN A 77 -10.08 17.31 -17.48
CA ASN A 77 -9.59 18.68 -17.68
C ASN A 77 -9.99 19.22 -19.07
N ALA A 78 -9.88 18.38 -20.11
CA ALA A 78 -10.33 18.74 -21.45
C ALA A 78 -11.86 18.95 -21.52
N ALA A 79 -12.63 18.19 -20.76
CA ALA A 79 -14.09 18.36 -20.66
C ALA A 79 -14.46 19.67 -19.96
N GLN A 80 -13.78 19.99 -18.85
CA GLN A 80 -13.99 21.24 -18.11
C GLN A 80 -13.67 22.46 -18.99
N ALA A 81 -12.58 22.40 -19.77
CA ALA A 81 -12.22 23.47 -20.70
C ALA A 81 -13.26 23.71 -21.81
N LYS A 82 -14.09 22.70 -22.12
CA LYS A 82 -15.22 22.80 -23.07
C LYS A 82 -16.53 23.26 -22.41
N GLY A 83 -16.52 23.52 -21.11
CA GLY A 83 -17.73 23.88 -20.35
C GLY A 83 -18.65 22.71 -20.04
N GLU A 84 -18.18 21.46 -20.16
CA GLU A 84 -18.96 20.28 -19.74
C GLU A 84 -19.12 20.26 -18.22
N THR A 85 -20.27 19.75 -17.73
CA THR A 85 -20.50 19.58 -16.30
C THR A 85 -19.64 18.43 -15.75
N ILE A 86 -18.85 18.72 -14.74
CA ILE A 86 -17.95 17.77 -14.09
C ILE A 86 -18.56 17.30 -12.76
N THR A 87 -18.45 16.01 -12.47
CA THR A 87 -18.97 15.47 -11.20
C THR A 87 -18.08 15.93 -10.03
N PRO A 88 -18.63 16.04 -8.80
CA PRO A 88 -17.83 16.40 -7.63
C PRO A 88 -16.61 15.48 -7.40
N ALA A 89 -16.76 14.16 -7.63
CA ALA A 89 -15.65 13.21 -7.54
C ALA A 89 -14.55 13.47 -8.58
N ALA A 90 -14.91 13.95 -9.77
CA ALA A 90 -13.95 14.31 -10.81
C ALA A 90 -13.25 15.63 -10.50
N GLN A 91 -13.94 16.58 -9.87
CA GLN A 91 -13.33 17.83 -9.40
C GLN A 91 -12.21 17.58 -8.39
N TRP A 92 -12.39 16.65 -7.45
CA TRP A 92 -11.31 16.23 -6.54
C TRP A 92 -10.05 15.75 -7.28
N LEU A 93 -10.18 15.05 -8.40
CA LEU A 93 -9.03 14.60 -9.20
C LEU A 93 -8.29 15.79 -9.85
N LEU A 94 -9.03 16.79 -10.33
CA LEU A 94 -8.44 18.00 -10.91
C LEU A 94 -7.66 18.81 -9.87
N ASP A 95 -8.28 19.03 -8.70
CA ASP A 95 -7.74 19.89 -7.65
C ASP A 95 -6.52 19.27 -6.94
N ASN A 96 -6.31 17.95 -7.06
CA ASN A 96 -5.34 17.20 -6.25
C ASN A 96 -4.33 16.39 -7.04
N ASN A 97 -4.16 16.67 -8.34
CA ASN A 97 -3.26 15.90 -9.19
C ASN A 97 -1.83 15.80 -8.63
N TYR A 98 -1.28 16.89 -8.10
CA TYR A 98 0.08 16.90 -7.53
C TYR A 98 0.22 15.93 -6.34
N LEU A 99 -0.72 15.94 -5.38
CA LEU A 99 -0.73 15.04 -4.23
C LEU A 99 -0.76 13.57 -4.68
N VAL A 100 -1.57 13.28 -5.71
CA VAL A 100 -1.73 11.92 -6.25
C VAL A 100 -0.44 11.46 -6.93
N GLU A 101 0.16 12.29 -7.78
CA GLU A 101 1.44 12.01 -8.44
C GLU A 101 2.56 11.78 -7.44
N GLU A 102 2.67 12.65 -6.43
CA GLU A 102 3.64 12.52 -5.35
C GLU A 102 3.45 11.21 -4.57
N THR A 103 2.21 10.88 -4.21
CA THR A 103 1.89 9.63 -3.50
C THR A 103 2.29 8.41 -4.32
N ILE A 104 2.01 8.39 -5.63
CA ILE A 104 2.41 7.30 -6.52
C ILE A 104 3.93 7.15 -6.54
N PHE A 105 4.67 8.27 -6.57
CA PHE A 105 6.12 8.25 -6.52
C PHE A 105 6.64 7.69 -5.19
N GLN A 106 6.10 8.16 -4.06
CA GLN A 106 6.44 7.68 -2.71
C GLN A 106 6.22 6.17 -2.58
N VAL A 107 5.07 5.66 -3.03
CA VAL A 107 4.77 4.22 -3.00
C VAL A 107 5.81 3.40 -3.79
N LYS A 108 6.22 3.87 -4.98
CA LYS A 108 7.24 3.18 -5.79
C LYS A 108 8.62 3.20 -5.12
N ARG A 109 8.98 4.32 -4.51
CA ARG A 109 10.26 4.51 -3.81
C ARG A 109 10.33 3.61 -2.57
N ASP A 110 9.27 3.60 -1.78
CA ASP A 110 9.26 2.98 -0.44
C ASP A 110 8.94 1.48 -0.50
N LEU A 111 8.30 1.00 -1.57
CA LEU A 111 7.97 -0.42 -1.78
C LEU A 111 8.64 -0.99 -3.04
N PRO A 112 9.98 -1.09 -3.09
CA PRO A 112 10.67 -1.69 -4.21
C PRO A 112 10.36 -3.19 -4.32
N ARG A 113 10.45 -3.75 -5.53
CA ARG A 113 10.06 -5.15 -5.84
C ARG A 113 10.69 -6.18 -4.88
N ARG A 114 11.97 -5.99 -4.52
CA ARG A 114 12.69 -6.90 -3.62
C ARG A 114 12.13 -6.86 -2.21
N PHE A 115 11.88 -5.66 -1.66
CA PHE A 115 11.33 -5.48 -0.33
C PHE A 115 9.91 -6.04 -0.22
N TYR A 116 9.03 -5.69 -1.17
CA TYR A 116 7.66 -6.18 -1.20
C TYR A 116 7.57 -7.71 -1.22
N ARG A 117 8.47 -8.40 -1.95
CA ARG A 117 8.53 -9.87 -2.02
C ARG A 117 9.07 -10.55 -0.77
N GLN A 118 9.74 -9.81 0.12
CA GLN A 118 10.26 -10.33 1.38
C GLN A 118 9.24 -10.27 2.51
N LEU A 119 8.15 -9.53 2.33
CA LEU A 119 7.10 -9.42 3.33
C LEU A 119 6.45 -10.78 3.57
N PRO A 120 6.26 -11.19 4.84
CA PRO A 120 5.46 -12.36 5.19
C PRO A 120 4.07 -12.30 4.56
N THR A 121 3.56 -13.46 4.16
CA THR A 121 2.31 -13.58 3.42
C THR A 121 1.27 -14.40 4.18
N LEU A 122 -0.01 -14.11 3.93
CA LEU A 122 -1.12 -14.98 4.29
C LEU A 122 -1.79 -15.54 3.04
N LYS A 123 -2.55 -16.63 3.21
CA LYS A 123 -3.39 -17.22 2.16
C LYS A 123 -4.83 -16.79 2.37
N LEU A 124 -5.46 -16.30 1.31
CA LEU A 124 -6.88 -15.97 1.23
C LEU A 124 -7.69 -17.24 0.88
N ALA A 125 -9.01 -17.17 1.02
CA ALA A 125 -9.87 -18.35 0.81
C ALA A 125 -9.96 -18.82 -0.66
N ASP A 126 -9.71 -17.92 -1.60
CA ASP A 126 -9.60 -18.22 -3.03
C ASP A 126 -8.25 -18.87 -3.41
N GLY A 127 -7.36 -19.10 -2.42
CA GLY A 127 -6.01 -19.65 -2.62
C GLY A 127 -4.96 -18.59 -2.95
N THR A 128 -5.34 -17.32 -3.08
CA THR A 128 -4.42 -16.22 -3.37
C THR A 128 -3.51 -15.96 -2.18
N THR A 129 -2.23 -15.72 -2.45
CA THR A 129 -1.23 -15.38 -1.42
C THR A 129 -0.85 -13.92 -1.53
N VAL A 130 -1.01 -13.16 -0.45
CA VAL A 130 -0.70 -11.73 -0.38
C VAL A 130 0.10 -11.39 0.87
N PRO A 131 0.93 -10.32 0.86
CA PRO A 131 1.57 -9.83 2.08
C PRO A 131 0.54 -9.54 3.17
N ARG A 132 0.81 -9.97 4.41
CA ARG A 132 -0.12 -9.77 5.55
C ARG A 132 -0.36 -8.30 5.81
N ALA A 133 0.69 -7.49 5.73
CA ALA A 133 0.60 -6.04 5.85
C ALA A 133 -0.28 -5.40 4.75
N LEU A 134 -0.30 -5.96 3.53
CA LEU A 134 -1.19 -5.49 2.46
C LEU A 134 -2.64 -5.86 2.76
N ALA A 135 -2.89 -7.11 3.17
CA ALA A 135 -4.21 -7.55 3.58
C ALA A 135 -4.77 -6.68 4.73
N LEU A 136 -3.94 -6.35 5.71
CA LEU A 136 -4.31 -5.47 6.82
C LEU A 136 -4.68 -4.05 6.35
N ALA A 137 -3.86 -3.44 5.50
CA ALA A 137 -4.15 -2.12 4.92
C ALA A 137 -5.41 -2.14 4.04
N TRP A 138 -5.62 -3.22 3.27
CA TRP A 138 -6.81 -3.40 2.43
C TRP A 138 -8.09 -3.48 3.25
N THR A 139 -8.08 -4.34 4.27
CA THR A 139 -9.18 -4.52 5.23
C THR A 139 -9.51 -3.20 5.92
N TYR A 140 -8.50 -2.47 6.37
CA TYR A 140 -8.70 -1.17 6.99
C TYR A 140 -9.41 -0.18 6.06
N VAL A 141 -8.92 -0.01 4.82
CA VAL A 141 -9.52 0.94 3.85
C VAL A 141 -10.95 0.54 3.50
N ALA A 142 -11.22 -0.76 3.33
CA ALA A 142 -12.55 -1.24 3.03
C ALA A 142 -13.55 -0.90 4.15
N HIS A 143 -13.15 -1.09 5.42
CA HIS A 143 -14.02 -0.89 6.58
C HIS A 143 -13.96 0.52 7.20
N SER A 144 -13.14 1.42 6.65
CA SER A 144 -13.10 2.84 7.05
C SER A 144 -13.69 3.77 5.99
N ASP A 145 -14.17 3.24 4.86
CA ASP A 145 -14.55 4.03 3.67
C ASP A 145 -13.43 4.99 3.25
N SER A 146 -12.18 4.51 3.29
CA SER A 146 -10.96 5.30 3.06
C SER A 146 -10.76 6.50 4.01
N SER A 147 -11.54 6.61 5.09
CA SER A 147 -11.36 7.63 6.12
C SER A 147 -10.20 7.24 7.04
N VAL A 148 -9.02 7.78 6.76
CA VAL A 148 -7.80 7.44 7.50
C VAL A 148 -7.75 8.14 8.85
N SER A 149 -7.30 7.41 9.87
CA SER A 149 -6.97 7.88 11.21
C SER A 149 -5.81 7.05 11.74
N ALA A 150 -4.78 7.71 12.27
CA ALA A 150 -3.63 7.02 12.87
C ALA A 150 -4.04 6.13 14.05
N THR A 151 -5.03 6.57 14.84
CA THR A 151 -5.58 5.83 15.99
C THR A 151 -6.34 4.59 15.54
N MET A 152 -7.27 4.73 14.58
CA MET A 152 -8.02 3.58 14.07
C MET A 152 -7.12 2.58 13.34
N PHE A 153 -6.12 3.07 12.62
CA PHE A 153 -5.13 2.22 11.96
C PHE A 153 -4.24 1.49 12.97
N LYS A 154 -3.87 2.16 14.07
CA LYS A 154 -3.21 1.52 15.21
C LYS A 154 -4.08 0.41 15.81
N ALA A 155 -5.39 0.66 16.03
CA ALA A 155 -6.28 -0.33 16.63
C ALA A 155 -6.38 -1.65 15.85
N ILE A 156 -6.52 -1.59 14.51
CA ILE A 156 -6.54 -2.81 13.68
C ILE A 156 -5.18 -3.53 13.68
N VAL A 157 -4.07 -2.78 13.72
CA VAL A 157 -2.70 -3.32 13.78
C VAL A 157 -2.44 -4.02 15.13
N GLU A 158 -2.85 -3.41 16.24
CA GLU A 158 -2.80 -4.04 17.57
C GLU A 158 -3.64 -5.30 17.63
N GLY A 159 -4.84 -5.25 17.05
CA GLY A 159 -5.73 -6.41 16.90
C GLY A 159 -5.03 -7.57 16.21
N PHE A 160 -4.40 -7.33 15.07
CA PHE A 160 -3.63 -8.34 14.34
C PHE A 160 -2.47 -8.89 15.19
N GLN A 161 -1.69 -7.99 15.80
CA GLN A 161 -0.51 -8.34 16.59
C GLN A 161 -0.82 -9.08 17.91
N SER A 162 -2.08 -9.07 18.36
CA SER A 162 -2.53 -9.86 19.52
C SER A 162 -2.50 -11.36 19.25
N VAL A 163 -2.60 -11.77 17.98
CA VAL A 163 -2.58 -13.17 17.55
C VAL A 163 -1.17 -13.55 17.09
N GLU A 164 -0.59 -12.77 16.18
CA GLU A 164 0.77 -12.98 15.68
C GLU A 164 1.52 -11.66 15.55
N PRO A 165 2.71 -11.49 16.17
CA PRO A 165 3.51 -10.28 16.02
C PRO A 165 3.89 -10.02 14.56
N LEU A 166 3.73 -8.77 14.12
CA LEU A 166 4.26 -8.31 12.85
C LEU A 166 5.76 -8.09 12.96
N LYS A 167 6.47 -8.31 11.86
CA LYS A 167 7.90 -7.99 11.75
C LYS A 167 8.12 -6.48 11.68
N ILE A 168 9.31 -6.04 12.06
CA ILE A 168 9.77 -4.64 11.96
C ILE A 168 9.56 -4.12 10.53
N GLY A 169 10.01 -4.88 9.52
CA GLY A 169 9.82 -4.54 8.11
C GLY A 169 8.34 -4.50 7.67
N GLU A 170 7.45 -5.29 8.27
CA GLU A 170 6.01 -5.20 7.96
C GLU A 170 5.41 -3.91 8.50
N LEU A 171 5.74 -3.54 9.74
CA LEU A 171 5.27 -2.30 10.36
C LEU A 171 5.74 -1.06 9.58
N TRP A 172 6.99 -1.04 9.11
CA TRP A 172 7.50 0.02 8.23
C TRP A 172 6.85 0.05 6.85
N ALA A 173 6.36 -1.09 6.34
CA ALA A 173 5.67 -1.15 5.06
C ALA A 173 4.23 -0.59 5.12
N LEU A 174 3.60 -0.61 6.29
CA LEU A 174 2.17 -0.26 6.46
C LEU A 174 1.79 1.13 5.93
N PRO A 175 2.54 2.23 6.18
CA PRO A 175 2.19 3.55 5.66
C PRO A 175 2.17 3.58 4.13
N SER A 176 3.15 2.96 3.49
CA SER A 176 3.26 2.92 2.03
C SER A 176 2.26 1.96 1.40
N LEU A 177 1.90 0.88 2.09
CA LEU A 177 0.81 0.00 1.67
C LEU A 177 -0.55 0.69 1.81
N LEU A 178 -0.76 1.48 2.85
CA LEU A 178 -1.97 2.28 3.02
C LEU A 178 -2.11 3.32 1.89
N ARG A 179 -1.03 4.05 1.57
CA ARG A 179 -0.97 4.93 0.38
C ARG A 179 -1.33 4.17 -0.90
N PHE A 180 -0.76 2.99 -1.10
CA PHE A 180 -1.06 2.15 -2.26
C PHE A 180 -2.54 1.80 -2.36
N VAL A 181 -3.17 1.33 -1.29
CA VAL A 181 -4.59 0.92 -1.30
C VAL A 181 -5.50 2.12 -1.57
N LEU A 182 -5.19 3.29 -1.02
CA LEU A 182 -5.92 4.53 -1.31
C LEU A 182 -5.81 4.95 -2.78
N ILE A 183 -4.61 4.86 -3.37
CA ILE A 183 -4.40 5.11 -4.80
C ILE A 183 -5.11 4.08 -5.68
N GLU A 184 -5.12 2.81 -5.26
CA GLU A 184 -5.88 1.77 -5.96
C GLU A 184 -7.39 2.06 -5.91
N ASN A 185 -7.92 2.50 -4.77
CA ASN A 185 -9.33 2.87 -4.68
C ASN A 185 -9.64 4.12 -5.52
N LEU A 186 -8.73 5.11 -5.53
CA LEU A 186 -8.84 6.29 -6.37
C LEU A 186 -8.87 5.93 -7.86
N ARG A 187 -8.02 4.98 -8.30
CA ARG A 187 -8.04 4.46 -9.67
C ARG A 187 -9.39 3.86 -10.00
N ARG A 188 -9.97 3.03 -9.13
CA ARG A 188 -11.30 2.43 -9.37
C ARG A 188 -12.36 3.49 -9.56
N ILE A 189 -12.39 4.50 -8.69
CA ILE A 189 -13.34 5.61 -8.79
C ILE A 189 -13.09 6.45 -10.04
N ALA A 190 -11.83 6.76 -10.38
CA ALA A 190 -11.49 7.52 -11.57
C ALA A 190 -11.99 6.83 -12.86
N VAL A 191 -11.77 5.52 -12.99
CA VAL A 191 -12.26 4.75 -14.14
C VAL A 191 -13.79 4.75 -14.18
N ARG A 192 -14.46 4.63 -13.02
CA ARG A 192 -15.94 4.75 -12.94
C ARG A 192 -16.44 6.12 -13.37
N VAL A 193 -15.82 7.19 -12.89
CA VAL A 193 -16.13 8.57 -13.27
C VAL A 193 -16.04 8.75 -14.79
N ASN A 194 -14.97 8.22 -15.41
CA ASN A 194 -14.81 8.32 -16.86
C ASN A 194 -15.83 7.46 -17.62
N ARG A 195 -16.15 6.26 -17.14
CA ARG A 195 -17.23 5.41 -17.70
C ARG A 195 -18.58 6.13 -17.65
N THR A 196 -18.94 6.69 -16.50
CA THR A 196 -20.17 7.47 -16.30
C THR A 196 -20.21 8.67 -17.27
N ARG A 197 -19.10 9.40 -17.42
CA ARG A 197 -19.03 10.51 -18.40
C ARG A 197 -19.25 10.03 -19.83
N GLN A 198 -18.56 8.97 -20.26
CA GLN A 198 -18.73 8.38 -21.60
C GLN A 198 -20.19 7.95 -21.82
N MET A 199 -20.81 7.34 -20.81
CA MET A 199 -22.19 6.89 -20.90
C MET A 199 -23.19 8.05 -21.05
N ARG A 200 -22.97 9.16 -20.33
CA ARG A 200 -23.76 10.40 -20.52
C ARG A 200 -23.60 10.99 -21.91
N GLN A 201 -22.41 10.93 -22.49
CA GLN A 201 -22.17 11.39 -23.85
C GLN A 201 -22.95 10.56 -24.87
N ILE A 202 -22.90 9.23 -24.75
CA ILE A 202 -23.70 8.33 -25.60
C ILE A 202 -25.19 8.64 -25.45
N ALA A 203 -25.69 8.82 -24.22
CA ALA A 203 -27.10 9.16 -23.98
C ALA A 203 -27.49 10.51 -24.62
N ASN A 204 -26.62 11.52 -24.56
CA ASN A 204 -26.87 12.81 -25.21
C ASN A 204 -26.92 12.67 -26.73
N GLU A 205 -25.98 11.93 -27.34
CA GLU A 205 -25.95 11.69 -28.78
C GLU A 205 -27.21 10.94 -29.26
N VAL A 206 -27.67 9.94 -28.49
CA VAL A 206 -28.90 9.21 -28.77
C VAL A 206 -30.12 10.12 -28.65
N ALA A 207 -30.20 10.92 -27.58
CA ALA A 207 -31.29 11.87 -27.39
C ALA A 207 -31.36 12.88 -28.55
N ASP A 208 -30.22 13.44 -28.98
CA ASP A 208 -30.17 14.40 -30.09
C ASP A 208 -30.67 13.78 -31.39
N ARG A 209 -30.27 12.53 -31.69
CA ARG A 209 -30.74 11.80 -32.89
C ARG A 209 -32.23 11.51 -32.83
N VAL A 210 -32.73 11.07 -31.68
CA VAL A 210 -34.15 10.71 -31.48
C VAL A 210 -35.04 11.94 -31.55
N LEU A 211 -34.64 13.05 -30.91
CA LEU A 211 -35.40 14.30 -30.92
C LEU A 211 -35.38 15.01 -32.29
N ALA A 212 -34.33 14.81 -33.08
CA ALA A 212 -34.25 15.33 -34.46
C ALA A 212 -35.00 14.47 -35.49
N THR A 213 -35.51 13.28 -35.11
CA THR A 213 -36.21 12.37 -36.01
C THR A 213 -37.72 12.49 -35.84
N ASP A 214 -38.42 12.88 -36.91
CA ASP A 214 -39.88 13.07 -36.89
C ASP A 214 -40.66 11.74 -36.99
N ASP A 215 -40.15 10.76 -37.75
CA ASP A 215 -40.82 9.47 -37.94
C ASP A 215 -40.65 8.51 -36.75
N ASN A 216 -41.75 7.89 -36.34
CA ASN A 216 -41.78 6.96 -35.22
C ASN A 216 -41.04 5.64 -35.51
N ALA A 217 -41.10 5.13 -36.74
CA ALA A 217 -40.45 3.86 -37.07
C ALA A 217 -38.93 4.02 -37.08
N ASP A 218 -38.44 5.14 -37.63
CA ASP A 218 -37.02 5.49 -37.60
C ASP A 218 -36.51 5.74 -36.17
N ARG A 219 -37.28 6.42 -35.31
CA ARG A 219 -36.95 6.55 -33.88
C ARG A 219 -36.80 5.19 -33.20
N GLN A 220 -37.77 4.29 -33.39
CA GLN A 220 -37.73 2.96 -32.79
C GLN A 220 -36.51 2.15 -33.28
N LYS A 221 -36.16 2.32 -34.56
CA LYS A 221 -34.96 1.70 -35.14
C LYS A 221 -33.68 2.25 -34.54
N ILE A 222 -33.59 3.54 -34.23
CA ILE A 222 -32.43 4.10 -33.52
C ILE A 222 -32.34 3.50 -32.12
N LEU A 223 -33.43 3.58 -31.35
CA LEU A 223 -33.47 3.15 -29.95
C LEU A 223 -33.18 1.64 -29.77
N SER A 224 -33.63 0.79 -30.69
CA SER A 224 -33.40 -0.66 -30.59
C SER A 224 -31.92 -1.08 -30.55
N HIS A 225 -31.01 -0.26 -31.06
CA HIS A 225 -29.56 -0.49 -30.96
C HIS A 225 -29.00 -0.23 -29.55
N TYR A 226 -29.77 0.45 -28.69
CA TYR A 226 -29.35 0.88 -27.36
C TYR A 226 -30.09 0.15 -26.23
N GLY A 227 -30.79 -0.96 -26.52
CA GLY A 227 -31.51 -1.74 -25.48
C GLY A 227 -30.62 -2.18 -24.32
N SER A 228 -29.39 -2.63 -24.59
CA SER A 228 -28.43 -2.93 -23.51
C SER A 228 -28.00 -1.67 -22.75
N HIS A 229 -27.83 -0.52 -23.43
CA HIS A 229 -27.44 0.74 -22.79
C HIS A 229 -28.55 1.27 -21.87
N ALA A 230 -29.82 1.06 -22.22
CA ALA A 230 -30.97 1.39 -21.38
C ALA A 230 -30.97 0.70 -20.01
N GLN A 231 -30.20 -0.38 -19.85
CA GLN A 231 -30.02 -1.08 -18.57
C GLN A 231 -28.89 -0.46 -17.71
N ASP A 232 -28.04 0.41 -18.27
CA ASP A 232 -27.07 1.16 -17.49
C ASP A 232 -27.74 2.38 -16.85
N THR A 233 -27.65 2.47 -15.53
CA THR A 233 -28.29 3.52 -14.73
C THR A 233 -27.92 4.92 -15.21
N THR A 234 -26.64 5.17 -15.54
CA THR A 234 -26.20 6.50 -15.98
C THR A 234 -26.77 6.85 -17.35
N PHE A 235 -26.78 5.89 -18.29
CA PHE A 235 -27.37 6.11 -19.62
C PHE A 235 -28.87 6.40 -19.49
N ALA A 236 -29.60 5.54 -18.77
CA ALA A 236 -31.04 5.62 -18.63
C ALA A 236 -31.46 6.92 -17.95
N THR A 237 -30.81 7.33 -16.86
CA THR A 237 -31.10 8.59 -16.17
C THR A 237 -30.85 9.79 -17.07
N GLN A 238 -29.74 9.82 -17.81
CA GLN A 238 -29.43 10.93 -18.71
C GLN A 238 -30.40 11.00 -19.89
N LEU A 239 -30.74 9.86 -20.49
CA LEU A 239 -31.69 9.79 -21.59
C LEU A 239 -33.09 10.21 -21.13
N LEU A 240 -33.55 9.72 -19.97
CA LEU A 240 -34.81 10.13 -19.35
C LEU A 240 -34.88 11.65 -19.14
N TYR A 241 -33.83 12.25 -18.58
CA TYR A 241 -33.74 13.70 -18.41
C TYR A 241 -33.89 14.45 -19.74
N ARG A 242 -33.14 14.04 -20.78
CA ARG A 242 -33.19 14.68 -22.11
C ARG A 242 -34.53 14.51 -22.81
N LEU A 243 -35.18 13.35 -22.68
CA LEU A 243 -36.47 13.06 -23.32
C LEU A 243 -37.63 13.78 -22.61
N ARG A 244 -37.57 13.94 -21.29
CA ARG A 244 -38.60 14.65 -20.51
C ARG A 244 -38.62 16.16 -20.78
N ASP A 245 -37.46 16.75 -21.08
CA ASP A 245 -37.33 18.14 -21.52
C ASP A 245 -37.68 18.32 -23.02
N GLY A 246 -37.80 17.22 -23.78
CA GLY A 246 -38.25 17.22 -25.18
C GLY A 246 -39.76 17.39 -25.31
N SER A 247 -40.21 18.03 -26.41
CA SER A 247 -41.62 18.35 -26.69
C SER A 247 -42.53 17.11 -26.88
N GLN A 248 -43.79 17.32 -27.29
CA GLN A 248 -44.85 16.30 -27.54
C GLN A 248 -44.42 15.04 -28.32
N ASN A 249 -43.25 15.05 -28.97
CA ASN A 249 -42.71 13.97 -29.80
C ASN A 249 -41.90 12.90 -29.02
N ALA A 250 -41.58 13.11 -27.74
CA ALA A 250 -40.74 12.19 -26.96
C ALA A 250 -41.49 10.98 -26.34
N GLY A 251 -42.83 10.96 -26.39
CA GLY A 251 -43.65 9.96 -25.71
C GLY A 251 -43.28 8.51 -26.01
N ARG A 252 -43.08 8.15 -27.29
CA ARG A 252 -42.71 6.78 -27.67
C ARG A 252 -41.30 6.38 -27.24
N ALA A 253 -40.38 7.34 -27.18
CA ALA A 253 -39.03 7.09 -26.72
C ALA A 253 -38.98 6.87 -25.20
N LEU A 254 -39.84 7.59 -24.46
CA LEU A 254 -40.06 7.35 -23.03
C LEU A 254 -40.70 5.99 -22.79
N GLU A 255 -41.78 5.64 -23.52
CA GLU A 255 -42.42 4.31 -23.47
C GLU A 255 -41.41 3.19 -23.73
N TRP A 256 -40.50 3.38 -24.71
CA TRP A 256 -39.43 2.43 -24.98
C TRP A 256 -38.45 2.30 -23.81
N LEU A 257 -37.99 3.42 -23.24
CA LEU A 257 -37.04 3.40 -22.13
C LEU A 257 -37.64 2.73 -20.89
N GLU A 258 -38.89 3.06 -20.57
CA GLU A 258 -39.65 2.42 -19.48
C GLU A 258 -39.76 0.92 -19.71
N SER A 259 -40.12 0.49 -20.93
CA SER A 259 -40.18 -0.94 -21.28
C SER A 259 -38.83 -1.66 -21.15
N GLU A 260 -37.71 -1.02 -21.49
CA GLU A 260 -36.39 -1.63 -21.28
C GLU A 260 -36.02 -1.74 -19.79
N LEU A 261 -36.39 -0.76 -18.97
CA LEU A 261 -36.14 -0.79 -17.52
C LEU A 261 -36.96 -1.89 -16.82
N GLU A 262 -38.24 -2.03 -17.22
CA GLU A 262 -39.15 -3.05 -16.70
C GLU A 262 -38.63 -4.48 -16.96
N LYS A 263 -37.96 -4.73 -18.09
CA LYS A 263 -37.34 -6.04 -18.38
C LYS A 263 -36.29 -6.45 -17.36
N THR A 264 -35.66 -5.47 -16.70
CA THR A 264 -34.68 -5.69 -15.61
C THR A 264 -35.29 -5.52 -14.22
N GLY A 265 -36.59 -5.27 -14.12
CA GLY A 265 -37.29 -5.09 -12.84
C GLY A 265 -37.00 -3.75 -12.17
N SER A 266 -36.63 -2.71 -12.94
CA SER A 266 -36.38 -1.36 -12.43
C SER A 266 -37.34 -0.36 -13.06
N ASP A 267 -37.32 0.88 -12.56
CA ASP A 267 -38.14 1.98 -13.07
C ASP A 267 -37.37 3.31 -13.07
N ALA A 268 -38.02 4.37 -13.55
CA ALA A 268 -37.46 5.71 -13.65
C ALA A 268 -37.04 6.31 -12.30
N GLU A 269 -37.79 6.06 -11.23
CA GLU A 269 -37.48 6.58 -9.89
C GLU A 269 -36.27 5.86 -9.31
N GLU A 270 -36.23 4.53 -9.42
CA GLU A 270 -35.15 3.70 -8.91
C GLU A 270 -33.82 4.03 -9.60
N ILE A 271 -33.78 4.20 -10.93
CA ILE A 271 -32.53 4.58 -11.62
C ILE A 271 -32.04 5.98 -11.20
N ILE A 272 -32.95 6.94 -10.96
CA ILE A 272 -32.58 8.29 -10.50
C ILE A 272 -31.98 8.21 -9.09
N ILE A 273 -32.59 7.46 -8.19
CA ILE A 273 -32.10 7.25 -6.82
C ILE A 273 -30.73 6.55 -6.85
N SER A 274 -30.59 5.50 -7.67
CA SER A 274 -29.35 4.72 -7.81
C SER A 274 -28.19 5.56 -8.37
N GLU A 275 -28.43 6.38 -9.40
CA GLU A 275 -27.43 7.31 -9.94
C GLU A 275 -27.02 8.35 -8.88
N HIS A 276 -27.99 8.94 -8.16
CA HIS A 276 -27.69 9.90 -7.10
C HIS A 276 -26.85 9.26 -5.98
N HIS A 277 -27.21 8.05 -5.53
CA HIS A 277 -26.46 7.31 -4.52
C HIS A 277 -25.03 7.00 -5.00
N THR A 278 -24.86 6.62 -6.26
CA THR A 278 -23.53 6.37 -6.86
C THR A 278 -22.66 7.62 -6.91
N LEU A 279 -23.22 8.77 -7.29
CA LEU A 279 -22.48 10.04 -7.33
C LEU A 279 -22.11 10.55 -5.94
N SER A 280 -23.06 10.51 -5.00
CA SER A 280 -22.86 10.94 -3.62
C SER A 280 -21.83 10.08 -2.90
N SER A 281 -21.95 8.75 -3.01
CA SER A 281 -20.98 7.80 -2.43
C SER A 281 -19.58 7.93 -3.04
N GLY A 282 -19.50 8.08 -4.37
CA GLY A 282 -18.24 8.31 -5.06
C GLY A 282 -17.55 9.59 -4.60
N ASN A 283 -18.31 10.69 -4.46
CA ASN A 283 -17.77 11.97 -3.98
C ASN A 283 -17.21 11.87 -2.55
N VAL A 284 -17.95 11.22 -1.65
CA VAL A 284 -17.49 11.02 -0.25
C VAL A 284 -16.22 10.19 -0.22
N THR A 285 -16.17 9.05 -0.92
CA THR A 285 -14.97 8.20 -0.96
C THR A 285 -13.76 8.95 -1.51
N THR A 286 -13.91 9.67 -2.64
CA THR A 286 -12.79 10.43 -3.21
C THR A 286 -12.30 11.50 -2.25
N GLY A 287 -13.21 12.23 -1.59
CA GLY A 287 -12.84 13.19 -0.56
C GLY A 287 -12.09 12.55 0.62
N ASN A 288 -12.54 11.38 1.08
CA ASN A 288 -11.87 10.63 2.15
C ASN A 288 -10.48 10.16 1.73
N ILE A 289 -10.32 9.66 0.50
CA ILE A 289 -9.03 9.27 -0.05
C ILE A 289 -8.07 10.47 -0.04
N ILE A 290 -8.48 11.62 -0.59
CA ILE A 290 -7.62 12.80 -0.67
C ILE A 290 -7.24 13.31 0.72
N ARG A 291 -8.20 13.40 1.65
CA ARG A 291 -7.91 13.77 3.05
C ARG A 291 -6.99 12.76 3.71
N GLY A 292 -7.20 11.47 3.48
CA GLY A 292 -6.38 10.39 4.01
C GLY A 292 -4.95 10.43 3.50
N LEU A 293 -4.74 10.69 2.21
CA LEU A 293 -3.40 10.85 1.64
C LEU A 293 -2.63 12.02 2.27
N ARG A 294 -3.30 13.16 2.52
CA ARG A 294 -2.69 14.29 3.24
C ARG A 294 -2.36 13.92 4.68
N LEU A 295 -3.31 13.32 5.39
CA LEU A 295 -3.11 12.90 6.77
C LEU A 295 -1.92 11.93 6.90
N ILE A 296 -1.76 10.99 5.96
CA ILE A 296 -0.62 10.07 5.96
C ILE A 296 0.70 10.82 5.75
N ASN A 297 0.72 11.96 5.05
CA ASN A 297 1.93 12.78 4.94
C ASN A 297 2.20 13.59 6.21
N ASP A 298 1.16 13.95 6.97
CA ASP A 298 1.27 14.74 8.20
C ASP A 298 1.60 13.89 9.45
N VAL A 299 1.34 12.58 9.41
CA VAL A 299 1.62 11.66 10.53
C VAL A 299 3.13 11.40 10.66
N ASP A 300 3.64 11.58 11.88
CA ASP A 300 4.96 11.08 12.24
C ASP A 300 4.94 9.56 12.42
N TRP A 301 5.31 8.87 11.34
CA TRP A 301 5.34 7.41 11.30
C TRP A 301 6.40 6.80 12.21
N THR A 302 7.41 7.56 12.63
CA THR A 302 8.41 7.08 13.58
C THR A 302 7.78 6.90 14.96
N VAL A 303 7.04 7.91 15.43
CA VAL A 303 6.27 7.87 16.69
C VAL A 303 5.15 6.84 16.61
N TRP A 304 4.44 6.77 15.47
CA TRP A 304 3.39 5.78 15.29
C TRP A 304 3.94 4.34 15.33
N PHE A 305 5.03 4.05 14.61
CA PHE A 305 5.73 2.75 14.64
C PHE A 305 6.08 2.37 16.07
N GLU A 306 6.69 3.31 16.79
CA GLU A 306 7.10 3.15 18.17
C GLU A 306 5.95 2.85 19.13
N GLY A 307 4.75 3.36 18.81
CA GLY A 307 3.52 3.11 19.55
C GLY A 307 2.83 1.79 19.23
N VAL A 308 3.27 1.04 18.20
CA VAL A 308 2.68 -0.26 17.80
C VAL A 308 3.68 -1.42 17.79
N SER A 309 4.98 -1.14 17.76
CA SER A 309 6.03 -2.16 17.78
C SER A 309 6.05 -2.90 19.11
N ARG A 310 5.67 -4.19 19.09
CA ARG A 310 5.76 -5.06 20.28
C ARG A 310 7.20 -5.23 20.78
N ILE A 311 8.18 -5.12 19.89
CA ILE A 311 9.61 -5.18 20.22
C ILE A 311 10.04 -3.92 20.97
N ASP A 312 9.60 -2.75 20.52
CA ASP A 312 9.87 -1.49 21.22
C ASP A 312 9.21 -1.47 22.59
N THR A 313 7.96 -1.92 22.71
CA THR A 313 7.30 -2.08 24.02
C THR A 313 8.12 -2.97 24.94
N LEU A 314 8.54 -4.15 24.45
CA LEU A 314 9.36 -5.09 25.22
C LEU A 314 10.69 -4.47 25.69
N LEU A 315 11.39 -3.76 24.80
CA LEU A 315 12.66 -3.12 25.14
C LEU A 315 12.46 -1.96 26.12
N ARG A 316 11.44 -1.11 25.94
CA ARG A 316 11.13 -0.01 26.88
C ARG A 316 10.79 -0.50 28.28
N GLU A 317 10.07 -1.61 28.39
CA GLU A 317 9.64 -2.16 29.69
C GLU A 317 10.79 -2.79 30.48
N LYS A 318 11.86 -3.23 29.80
CA LYS A 318 12.91 -4.08 30.40
C LYS A 318 14.30 -3.46 30.37
N THR A 319 14.49 -2.34 29.68
CA THR A 319 15.81 -1.72 29.44
C THR A 319 15.69 -0.19 29.41
N ASP A 320 16.81 0.50 29.25
CA ASP A 320 16.91 1.96 29.07
C ASP A 320 16.57 2.42 27.65
N PHE A 321 16.02 1.56 26.80
CA PHE A 321 15.68 1.85 25.40
C PHE A 321 14.84 3.12 25.21
N ALA A 322 14.01 3.51 26.18
CA ALA A 322 13.23 4.75 26.12
C ALA A 322 14.08 6.03 26.22
N ALA A 323 15.26 5.96 26.84
CA ALA A 323 16.19 7.07 26.99
C ALA A 323 17.07 7.28 25.75
N LEU A 324 17.12 6.29 24.85
CA LEU A 324 17.90 6.36 23.61
C LEU A 324 17.25 7.28 22.57
N ASP A 325 18.10 7.95 21.78
CA ASP A 325 17.65 8.71 20.63
C ASP A 325 17.17 7.77 19.50
N PHE A 326 16.44 8.32 18.52
CA PHE A 326 15.85 7.51 17.45
C PHE A 326 16.89 6.68 16.67
N PHE A 327 18.08 7.23 16.40
CA PHE A 327 19.10 6.53 15.61
C PHE A 327 19.64 5.31 16.36
N SER A 328 19.88 5.43 17.67
CA SER A 328 20.31 4.29 18.49
C SER A 328 19.22 3.22 18.59
N ARG A 329 17.95 3.62 18.76
CA ARG A 329 16.82 2.68 18.76
C ARG A 329 16.68 1.94 17.43
N ASP A 330 16.90 2.64 16.31
CA ASP A 330 16.84 2.05 14.98
C ASP A 330 18.00 1.06 14.71
N GLN A 331 19.19 1.31 15.26
CA GLN A 331 20.29 0.34 15.23
C GLN A 331 19.91 -0.97 15.94
N TYR A 332 19.22 -0.88 17.08
CA TYR A 332 18.77 -2.08 17.81
C TYR A 332 17.73 -2.85 16.99
N ARG A 333 16.76 -2.15 16.39
CA ARG A 333 15.77 -2.76 15.47
C ARG A 333 16.45 -3.46 14.29
N THR A 334 17.40 -2.79 13.65
CA THR A 334 18.17 -3.34 12.53
C THR A 334 18.96 -4.58 12.95
N ALA A 335 19.63 -4.54 14.10
CA ALA A 335 20.37 -5.69 14.62
C ALA A 335 19.45 -6.89 14.91
N ILE A 336 18.28 -6.65 15.51
CA ILE A 336 17.28 -7.69 15.77
C ILE A 336 16.78 -8.30 14.45
N GLU A 337 16.48 -7.49 13.45
CA GLU A 337 16.04 -7.96 12.13
C GLU A 337 17.12 -8.81 11.44
N GLU A 338 18.39 -8.37 11.46
CA GLU A 338 19.51 -9.10 10.89
C GLU A 338 19.75 -10.45 11.56
N LEU A 339 19.69 -10.48 12.89
CA LEU A 339 19.89 -11.66 13.71
C LEU A 339 18.74 -12.66 13.52
N ALA A 340 17.49 -12.19 13.51
CA ALA A 340 16.30 -13.02 13.28
C ALA A 340 16.27 -13.63 11.87
N ARG A 341 16.70 -12.87 10.85
CA ARG A 341 16.71 -13.34 9.45
C ARG A 341 17.53 -14.61 9.23
N ARG A 342 18.52 -14.87 10.08
CA ARG A 342 19.41 -16.04 9.98
C ARG A 342 19.47 -16.88 11.25
N SER A 343 18.45 -16.76 12.09
CA SER A 343 18.18 -17.68 13.17
C SER A 343 16.86 -18.40 12.89
N GLU A 344 16.52 -19.38 13.73
CA GLU A 344 15.21 -20.05 13.70
C GLU A 344 14.18 -19.31 14.58
N LEU A 345 14.56 -18.16 15.15
CA LEU A 345 13.74 -17.38 16.08
C LEU A 345 13.08 -16.17 15.41
N SER A 346 11.91 -15.78 15.91
CA SER A 346 11.28 -14.52 15.50
C SER A 346 12.04 -13.30 16.04
N GLU A 347 11.85 -12.14 15.42
CA GLU A 347 12.43 -10.87 15.87
C GLU A 347 12.10 -10.57 17.34
N PHE A 348 10.87 -10.85 17.76
CA PHE A 348 10.45 -10.72 19.16
C PHE A 348 11.25 -11.65 20.09
N ARG A 349 11.46 -12.92 19.70
CA ARG A 349 12.23 -13.89 20.50
C ARG A 349 13.73 -13.57 20.54
N VAL A 350 14.28 -12.99 19.48
CA VAL A 350 15.66 -12.49 19.48
C VAL A 350 15.82 -11.33 20.46
N ALA A 351 14.88 -10.38 20.47
CA ALA A 351 14.89 -9.27 21.41
C ALA A 351 14.77 -9.77 22.87
N GLU A 352 13.86 -10.71 23.13
CA GLU A 352 13.71 -11.35 24.45
C GLU A 352 15.00 -12.02 24.91
N LYS A 353 15.68 -12.80 24.04
CA LYS A 353 16.96 -13.43 24.37
C LYS A 353 18.08 -12.43 24.66
N ALA A 354 18.12 -11.29 23.97
CA ALA A 354 19.08 -10.23 24.25
C ALA A 354 18.86 -9.64 25.65
N ILE A 355 17.61 -9.42 26.05
CA ILE A 355 17.23 -8.94 27.38
C ILE A 355 17.55 -9.98 28.46
N GLU A 356 17.25 -11.26 28.22
CA GLU A 356 17.60 -12.35 29.15
C GLU A 356 19.10 -12.40 29.42
N LEU A 357 19.94 -12.31 28.38
CA LEU A 357 21.39 -12.29 28.53
C LEU A 357 21.89 -11.04 29.28
N ALA A 358 21.27 -9.88 29.03
CA ALA A 358 21.54 -8.65 29.78
C ALA A 358 21.17 -8.78 31.27
N GLY A 359 20.09 -9.52 31.59
CA GLY A 359 19.63 -9.76 32.96
C GLY A 359 20.39 -10.88 33.70
N HIS A 360 20.78 -11.97 33.04
CA HIS A 360 21.41 -13.14 33.66
C HIS A 360 22.84 -12.91 34.15
N VAL A 361 23.56 -11.92 33.61
CA VAL A 361 24.94 -11.60 34.02
C VAL A 361 25.01 -11.10 35.48
N LEU A 362 23.88 -10.67 36.06
CA LEU A 362 23.80 -10.30 37.48
C LEU A 362 23.88 -11.48 38.46
N ILE A 363 23.70 -12.73 38.00
CA ILE A 363 23.63 -13.93 38.89
C ILE A 363 24.92 -14.76 38.82
N ALA A 364 25.70 -14.69 37.74
CA ALA A 364 26.85 -15.59 37.53
C ALA A 364 28.15 -15.11 38.20
N ASP A 365 28.34 -13.80 38.43
CA ASP A 365 29.57 -13.25 39.03
C ASP A 365 29.54 -13.19 40.57
N ALA A 366 28.49 -13.74 41.21
CA ALA A 366 28.36 -13.82 42.67
C ALA A 366 28.93 -15.12 43.26
N SER A 367 30.01 -15.67 42.69
CA SER A 367 30.73 -16.79 43.30
C SER A 367 32.25 -16.60 43.31
N GLY A 368 32.75 -16.09 44.44
CA GLY A 368 34.03 -16.51 44.99
C GLY A 368 35.24 -15.58 44.80
N ALA A 369 35.26 -14.43 45.49
CA ALA A 369 36.50 -13.88 46.06
C ALA A 369 36.16 -12.91 47.21
N GLU A 370 36.45 -13.33 48.45
CA GLU A 370 36.40 -12.48 49.64
C GLU A 370 37.52 -11.42 49.59
N VAL A 371 37.17 -10.14 49.71
CA VAL A 371 38.08 -9.05 50.13
C VAL A 371 37.30 -8.09 51.06
N PRO A 372 37.90 -7.55 52.14
CA PRO A 372 37.18 -7.05 53.31
C PRO A 372 36.59 -5.64 53.15
N GLN A 373 35.56 -5.41 53.97
CA GLN A 373 34.79 -4.18 54.19
C GLN A 373 35.62 -2.89 54.27
N ALA A 374 35.27 -1.90 53.44
CA ALA A 374 35.45 -0.48 53.72
C ALA A 374 34.35 0.35 53.04
N GLU A 375 33.55 1.00 53.88
CA GLU A 375 32.72 2.21 53.70
C GLU A 375 31.90 2.40 52.40
N ALA A 376 30.58 2.41 52.59
CA ALA A 376 29.57 2.67 51.58
C ALA A 376 29.64 4.10 51.00
N PRO A 377 29.35 4.21 49.70
CA PRO A 377 28.38 5.18 49.21
C PRO A 377 27.18 4.45 48.59
N ASP A 378 25.98 5.00 48.80
CA ASP A 378 24.73 4.53 48.20
C ASP A 378 24.91 4.16 46.72
N THR A 379 24.93 2.86 46.44
CA THR A 379 25.01 2.31 45.08
C THR A 379 24.00 1.18 44.95
N ASP A 380 22.73 1.56 44.99
CA ASP A 380 21.60 0.74 44.52
C ASP A 380 21.53 0.79 42.97
N ALA A 381 22.69 0.58 42.33
CA ALA A 381 22.83 0.46 40.89
C ALA A 381 23.26 -0.97 40.61
N THR A 382 22.28 -1.88 40.55
CA THR A 382 22.43 -3.13 39.81
C THR A 382 23.02 -2.78 38.44
N VAL A 383 24.27 -3.19 38.18
CA VAL A 383 24.96 -2.94 36.91
C VAL A 383 24.27 -3.78 35.84
N HIS A 384 23.12 -3.33 35.36
CA HIS A 384 22.46 -3.91 34.20
C HIS A 384 23.41 -3.74 33.02
N THR A 385 23.90 -4.85 32.46
CA THR A 385 24.62 -4.77 31.19
C THR A 385 23.61 -4.29 30.15
N ASP A 386 23.82 -3.12 29.56
CA ASP A 386 22.94 -2.57 28.52
C ASP A 386 22.75 -3.61 27.40
N VAL A 387 21.49 -3.83 27.02
CA VAL A 387 21.10 -4.75 25.94
C VAL A 387 21.84 -4.45 24.63
N GLY A 388 22.25 -3.20 24.43
CA GLY A 388 23.12 -2.75 23.36
C GLY A 388 24.42 -3.54 23.21
N PHE A 389 25.01 -4.00 24.32
CA PHE A 389 26.22 -4.83 24.28
C PHE A 389 26.02 -6.14 23.53
N PHE A 390 24.81 -6.69 23.56
CA PHE A 390 24.44 -7.94 22.89
C PHE A 390 23.86 -7.70 21.49
N LEU A 391 23.18 -6.58 21.24
CA LEU A 391 22.59 -6.29 19.93
C LEU A 391 23.63 -5.72 18.95
N VAL A 392 24.37 -4.71 19.38
CA VAL A 392 25.30 -3.94 18.52
C VAL A 392 26.73 -3.90 19.04
N GLY A 393 26.94 -4.30 20.30
CA GLY A 393 28.22 -4.20 20.98
C GLY A 393 29.10 -5.47 20.96
N PRO A 394 30.15 -5.49 21.79
CA PRO A 394 31.18 -6.53 21.79
C PRO A 394 30.67 -7.95 22.12
N ARG A 395 29.57 -8.06 22.86
CA ARG A 395 28.99 -9.33 23.32
C ARG A 395 27.96 -9.91 22.36
N ARG A 396 27.81 -9.33 21.16
CA ARG A 396 26.92 -9.84 20.10
C ARG A 396 27.17 -11.30 19.73
N LEU A 397 28.41 -11.79 19.82
CA LEU A 397 28.73 -13.20 19.57
C LEU A 397 28.07 -14.16 20.56
N GLU A 398 27.84 -13.73 21.81
CA GLU A 398 27.15 -14.55 22.81
C GLU A 398 25.67 -14.70 22.43
N LEU A 399 25.03 -13.59 22.05
CA LEU A 399 23.66 -13.61 21.54
C LEU A 399 23.54 -14.47 20.28
N GLU A 400 24.46 -14.32 19.33
CA GLU A 400 24.49 -15.12 18.10
C GLU A 400 24.54 -16.62 18.38
N LYS A 401 25.35 -17.05 19.36
CA LYS A 401 25.40 -18.45 19.80
C LYS A 401 24.08 -18.87 20.44
N ALA A 402 23.52 -18.05 21.32
CA ALA A 402 22.29 -18.35 22.05
C ALA A 402 21.06 -18.50 21.13
N ILE A 403 21.01 -17.75 20.02
CA ILE A 403 19.90 -17.81 19.05
C ILE A 403 20.17 -18.76 17.87
N GLY A 404 21.34 -19.40 17.81
CA GLY A 404 21.72 -20.27 16.70
C GLY A 404 21.90 -19.52 15.37
N TYR A 405 22.42 -18.29 15.41
CA TYR A 405 22.63 -17.45 14.23
C TYR A 405 23.63 -18.05 13.24
N ARG A 406 23.27 -18.07 11.96
CA ARG A 406 24.12 -18.59 10.86
C ARG A 406 24.72 -17.43 10.04
N PRO A 407 25.98 -17.03 10.27
CA PRO A 407 26.58 -15.89 9.56
C PRO A 407 26.71 -16.14 8.05
N THR A 408 26.62 -15.07 7.25
CA THR A 408 27.05 -15.10 5.82
C THR A 408 28.53 -15.39 5.71
N ILE A 409 28.94 -15.97 4.58
CA ILE A 409 30.36 -16.07 4.16
C ILE A 409 31.04 -14.70 4.22
N SER A 410 30.40 -13.63 3.73
CA SER A 410 30.96 -12.27 3.78
C SER A 410 31.22 -11.78 5.21
N VAL A 411 30.29 -12.01 6.14
CA VAL A 411 30.47 -11.69 7.57
C VAL A 411 31.57 -12.54 8.19
N THR A 412 31.65 -13.84 7.87
CA THR A 412 32.72 -14.72 8.37
C THR A 412 34.09 -14.26 7.87
N VAL A 413 34.22 -13.92 6.59
CA VAL A 413 35.46 -13.39 6.00
C VAL A 413 35.82 -12.03 6.60
N LYS A 414 34.83 -11.12 6.74
CA LYS A 414 35.05 -9.82 7.39
C LYS A 414 35.55 -9.98 8.83
N ARG A 415 34.96 -10.92 9.59
CA ARG A 415 35.37 -11.24 10.96
C ARG A 415 36.79 -11.82 11.01
N ALA A 416 37.10 -12.76 10.13
CA ALA A 416 38.45 -13.33 10.02
C ALA A 416 39.49 -12.26 9.67
N PHE A 417 39.16 -11.36 8.75
CA PHE A 417 40.01 -10.22 8.39
C PHE A 417 40.18 -9.24 9.56
N SER A 418 39.10 -8.86 10.25
CA SER A 418 39.21 -7.98 11.43
C SER A 418 39.99 -8.63 12.58
N ALA A 419 39.91 -9.95 12.74
CA ALA A 419 40.65 -10.68 13.76
C ALA A 419 42.17 -10.67 13.51
N THR A 420 42.61 -10.53 12.25
CA THR A 420 44.04 -10.37 11.92
C THR A 420 44.59 -8.97 12.24
N GLY A 421 43.74 -8.01 12.63
CA GLY A 421 44.16 -6.65 12.98
C GLY A 421 44.97 -5.97 11.88
N TRP A 422 46.02 -5.22 12.25
CA TRP A 422 46.90 -4.55 11.30
C TRP A 422 47.64 -5.52 10.35
N LEU A 423 47.90 -6.76 10.76
CA LEU A 423 48.57 -7.77 9.92
C LEU A 423 47.71 -8.15 8.71
N GLY A 424 46.39 -8.10 8.84
CA GLY A 424 45.46 -8.31 7.73
C GLY A 424 45.62 -7.29 6.60
N VAL A 425 46.11 -6.08 6.90
CA VAL A 425 46.39 -5.04 5.90
C VAL A 425 47.85 -5.10 5.44
N VAL A 426 48.79 -5.27 6.37
CA VAL A 426 50.23 -5.22 6.07
C VAL A 426 50.69 -6.39 5.22
N VAL A 427 50.24 -7.62 5.53
CA VAL A 427 50.72 -8.83 4.82
C VAL A 427 50.32 -8.85 3.34
N PRO A 428 49.06 -8.57 2.95
CA PRO A 428 48.69 -8.52 1.54
C PRO A 428 49.36 -7.37 0.79
N VAL A 429 49.50 -6.19 1.43
CA VAL A 429 50.17 -5.03 0.82
C VAL A 429 51.65 -5.33 0.60
N PHE A 430 52.33 -5.93 1.59
CA PHE A 430 53.72 -6.36 1.47
C PHE A 430 53.91 -7.44 0.40
N ALA A 431 53.05 -8.46 0.37
CA ALA A 431 53.09 -9.49 -0.66
C ALA A 431 52.87 -8.93 -2.07
N LEU A 432 51.91 -8.00 -2.22
CA LEU A 432 51.65 -7.32 -3.48
C LEU A 432 52.83 -6.46 -3.92
N THR A 433 53.48 -5.75 -3.00
CA THR A 433 54.67 -4.93 -3.31
C THR A 433 55.86 -5.80 -3.71
N VAL A 434 56.12 -6.91 -3.01
CA VAL A 434 57.16 -7.88 -3.40
C VAL A 434 56.86 -8.48 -4.78
N LEU A 435 55.60 -8.84 -5.06
CA LEU A 435 55.19 -9.37 -6.36
C LEU A 435 55.41 -8.35 -7.48
N LEU A 436 55.03 -7.09 -7.28
CA LEU A 436 55.24 -6.02 -8.25
C LEU A 436 56.72 -5.74 -8.48
N LEU A 437 57.54 -5.75 -7.42
CA LEU A 437 58.99 -5.62 -7.52
C LEU A 437 59.61 -6.78 -8.30
N ALA A 438 59.17 -8.02 -8.05
CA ALA A 438 59.64 -9.20 -8.79
C ALA A 438 59.25 -9.13 -10.27
N LEU A 439 58.01 -8.71 -10.57
CA LEU A 439 57.55 -8.52 -11.96
C LEU A 439 58.32 -7.40 -12.66
N ALA A 440 58.56 -6.27 -11.98
CA ALA A 440 59.34 -5.17 -12.53
C ALA A 440 60.80 -5.56 -12.77
N GLY A 441 61.43 -6.26 -11.83
CA GLY A 441 62.79 -6.78 -11.98
C GLY A 441 62.91 -7.76 -13.15
N ASN A 442 61.97 -8.69 -13.27
CA ASN A 442 61.94 -9.64 -14.39
C ASN A 442 61.69 -8.93 -15.75
N ALA A 443 60.84 -7.89 -15.77
CA ALA A 443 60.64 -7.08 -16.96
C ALA A 443 61.90 -6.27 -17.35
N LEU A 444 62.64 -5.73 -16.37
CA LEU A 444 63.90 -5.02 -16.59
C LEU A 444 65.01 -5.96 -17.10
N ASP A 445 65.08 -7.18 -16.57
CA ASP A 445 66.02 -8.21 -17.00
C ASP A 445 65.74 -8.64 -18.45
N HIS A 446 64.46 -8.84 -18.79
CA HIS A 446 64.04 -9.11 -20.17
C HIS A 446 64.30 -7.95 -21.16
N LEU A 447 64.41 -6.71 -20.67
CA LEU A 447 64.74 -5.53 -21.47
C LEU A 447 66.25 -5.24 -21.52
N GLY A 448 67.08 -6.05 -20.85
CA GLY A 448 68.54 -5.89 -20.81
C GLY A 448 69.02 -4.68 -20.01
N LEU A 449 68.22 -4.21 -19.05
CA LEU A 449 68.47 -3.02 -18.23
C LEU A 449 68.72 -3.34 -16.74
N ALA A 450 68.78 -4.63 -16.38
CA ALA A 450 68.96 -5.10 -15.01
C ALA A 450 70.44 -5.20 -14.58
#